data_AF-A0A6I5RRP7-F1
#
_entry.id   AF-A0A6I5RRP7-F1
#
_cell.length_a   1.000
_cell.length_b   1.000
_cell.length_c   1.000
_cell.angle_alpha   90.00
_cell.angle_beta   90.00
_cell.angle_gamma   90.00
#
_symmetry.space_group_name_H-M   'P 1'
#
loop_
_entity.id
_entity.type
_entity.pdbx_description
1 polymer ?
#
loop_
_entity_poly.entity_id
_entity_poly.type
_entity_poly.pdbx_seq_one_letter_code
_entity_poly.pdbx_strand_id
1 'polypeptide(L)' 'GRALARLFLQPSASNHERALVAVDHAISRVQATDEPFARHFDTSALRRVQSYLHFIRTSLLDPQSPLAELAPVKGLPDAP' A
#
# COMPACT_ATOMS: atom_id res chain seq x y z
N GLY A 1 -1.12 -7.48 5.36
CA GLY A 1 -2.58 -7.32 5.46
C GLY A 1 -3.03 -6.54 6.69
N ARG A 2 -2.83 -7.08 7.90
CA ARG A 2 -3.41 -6.52 9.14
C ARG A 2 -3.01 -5.07 9.48
N ALA A 3 -1.80 -4.64 9.15
CA ALA A 3 -1.36 -3.26 9.36
C ALA A 3 -2.15 -2.26 8.47
N LEU A 4 -2.31 -2.57 7.17
CA LEU A 4 -3.15 -1.80 6.25
C LEU A 4 -4.62 -1.78 6.69
N ALA A 5 -5.17 -2.93 7.08
CA ALA A 5 -6.55 -3.01 7.57
C ALA A 5 -6.76 -2.11 8.80
N ARG A 6 -5.80 -2.10 9.74
CA ARG A 6 -5.83 -1.21 10.91
C ARG A 6 -5.68 0.26 10.54
N LEU A 7 -4.84 0.59 9.55
CA LEU A 7 -4.70 1.96 9.06
C LEU A 7 -6.03 2.47 8.48
N PHE A 8 -6.70 1.69 7.64
CA PHE A 8 -7.97 2.08 7.04
C PHE A 8 -9.12 2.12 8.05
N LEU A 9 -9.10 1.27 9.08
CA LEU A 9 -10.09 1.31 10.16
C LEU A 9 -9.84 2.47 11.15
N GLN A 10 -8.58 2.76 11.47
CA GLN A 10 -8.18 3.77 12.44
C GLN A 10 -6.96 4.56 11.92
N PRO A 11 -7.19 5.61 11.12
CA PRO A 11 -6.12 6.39 10.52
C PRO A 11 -5.36 7.21 11.57
N SER A 12 -4.08 6.89 11.75
CA SER A 12 -3.14 7.59 12.64
C SER A 12 -1.71 7.49 12.11
N ALA A 13 -0.84 8.41 12.51
CA ALA A 13 0.57 8.39 12.09
C ALA A 13 1.28 7.08 12.48
N SER A 14 1.03 6.56 13.69
CA SER A 14 1.61 5.28 14.12
C SER A 14 1.10 4.08 13.30
N ASN A 15 -0.18 4.06 12.95
CA ASN A 15 -0.71 3.01 12.08
C ASN A 15 -0.20 3.14 10.64
N HIS A 16 0.04 4.36 10.19
CA HIS A 16 0.63 4.65 8.89
C HIS A 16 2.05 4.09 8.82
N GLU A 17 2.92 4.46 9.77
CA GLU A 17 4.30 3.98 9.82
C GLU A 17 4.36 2.44 9.87
N ARG A 18 3.50 1.81 10.68
CA ARG A 18 3.39 0.35 10.73
C ARG A 18 2.95 -0.25 9.40
N ALA A 19 2.03 0.39 8.68
CA ALA A 19 1.60 -0.06 7.37
C ALA A 19 2.73 0.08 6.34
N LEU A 20 3.48 1.19 6.36
CA LEU A 20 4.62 1.43 5.48
C LEU A 20 5.71 0.38 5.68
N VAL A 21 6.14 0.15 6.92
CA VAL A 21 7.13 -0.89 7.25
C VAL A 21 6.66 -2.28 6.81
N ALA A 22 5.38 -2.61 7.04
CA ALA A 22 4.84 -3.91 6.64
C ALA A 22 4.78 -4.09 5.11
N VAL A 23 4.49 -3.03 4.35
CA VAL A 23 4.48 -3.05 2.88
C VAL A 23 5.90 -3.14 2.34
N ASP A 24 6.85 -2.37 2.87
CA ASP A 24 8.26 -2.42 2.45
C ASP A 24 8.85 -3.81 2.70
N HIS A 25 8.60 -4.39 3.86
CA HIS A 25 9.03 -5.76 4.15
C HIS A 25 8.39 -6.77 3.19
N ALA A 26 7.10 -6.62 2.84
CA ALA A 26 6.45 -7.49 1.88
C ALA A 26 7.06 -7.37 0.47
N ILE A 27 7.40 -6.15 0.03
CA ILE A 27 8.09 -5.91 -1.24
C ILE A 27 9.43 -6.64 -1.26
N SER A 28 10.25 -6.48 -0.23
CA SER A 28 11.55 -7.16 -0.13
C SER A 28 11.41 -8.68 -0.16
N ARG A 29 10.39 -9.24 0.51
CA ARG A 29 10.12 -10.68 0.51
C ARG A 29 9.72 -11.20 -0.86
N VAL A 30 8.87 -10.47 -1.58
CA VAL A 30 8.46 -10.84 -2.95
C VAL A 30 9.65 -10.74 -3.91
N GLN A 31 10.48 -9.71 -3.80
CA GLN A 31 11.67 -9.54 -4.62
C GLN A 31 12.72 -10.63 -4.37
N ALA A 32 12.85 -11.11 -3.13
CA ALA A 32 13.77 -12.19 -2.75
C ALA A 32 13.24 -13.60 -3.07
N THR A 33 12.00 -13.72 -3.59
CA THR A 33 11.42 -15.01 -3.92
C THR A 33 11.71 -15.33 -5.39
N ASP A 34 12.43 -16.43 -5.63
CA ASP A 34 12.65 -16.95 -6.98
C ASP A 34 11.35 -17.56 -7.54
N GLU A 35 10.96 -17.13 -8.74
CA GLU A 35 9.82 -17.71 -9.46
C GLU A 35 10.31 -18.47 -10.71
N PRO A 36 9.94 -19.75 -10.87
CA PRO A 36 10.45 -20.57 -11.96
C PRO A 36 9.81 -20.28 -13.34
N PHE A 37 8.68 -19.57 -13.40
CA PHE A 37 7.95 -19.30 -14.65
C PHE A 37 7.98 -17.83 -15.07
N ALA A 38 7.77 -17.62 -16.38
CA ALA A 38 8.06 -16.38 -17.11
C ALA A 38 7.58 -15.09 -16.42
N ARG A 39 8.42 -14.05 -16.53
CA ARG A 39 8.28 -12.70 -15.93
C ARG A 39 7.10 -11.87 -16.47
N HIS A 40 6.05 -12.48 -16.98
CA HIS A 40 4.86 -11.80 -17.47
C HIS A 40 3.87 -11.54 -16.34
N PHE A 41 3.35 -10.31 -16.30
CA PHE A 41 2.44 -9.85 -15.24
C PHE A 41 1.16 -10.69 -15.12
N ASP A 42 0.60 -11.12 -16.25
CA ASP A 42 -0.66 -11.87 -16.26
C ASP A 42 -0.51 -13.29 -15.72
N THR A 43 0.66 -13.89 -15.89
CA THR A 43 0.94 -15.29 -15.52
C THR A 43 1.65 -15.44 -14.18
N SER A 44 2.39 -14.41 -13.74
CA SER A 44 3.15 -14.44 -12.49
C SER A 44 2.33 -13.83 -11.35
N ALA A 45 1.98 -14.68 -10.37
CA ALA A 45 1.33 -14.22 -9.16
C ALA A 45 2.25 -13.29 -8.35
N LEU A 46 3.56 -13.57 -8.29
CA LEU A 46 4.51 -12.70 -7.58
C LEU A 46 4.64 -11.33 -8.23
N ARG A 47 4.64 -11.23 -9.56
CA ARG A 47 4.64 -9.93 -10.26
C ARG A 47 3.38 -9.13 -9.98
N ARG A 48 2.23 -9.80 -9.95
CA ARG A 48 0.97 -9.16 -9.59
C ARG A 48 1.00 -8.61 -8.16
N VAL A 49 1.45 -9.43 -7.20
CA VAL A 49 1.62 -9.02 -5.81
C VAL A 49 2.63 -7.87 -5.69
N GLN A 50 3.76 -7.94 -6.39
CA GLN A 50 4.76 -6.89 -6.39
C GLN A 50 4.18 -5.56 -6.88
N SER A 51 3.45 -5.57 -8.00
CA SER A 51 2.80 -4.37 -8.55
C SER A 51 1.79 -3.77 -7.56
N TYR A 52 0.93 -4.60 -6.95
CA TYR A 52 -0.02 -4.13 -5.96
C TYR A 52 0.65 -3.55 -4.72
N LEU A 53 1.74 -4.16 -4.24
CA LEU A 53 2.50 -3.61 -3.11
C LEU A 53 3.14 -2.26 -3.44
N HIS A 54 3.70 -2.11 -4.65
CA HIS A 54 4.22 -0.82 -5.10
C HIS A 54 3.12 0.23 -5.21
N PHE A 55 1.96 -0.12 -5.80
CA PHE A 55 0.82 0.78 -5.87
C PHE A 55 0.35 1.22 -4.48
N ILE A 56 0.21 0.29 -3.52
CA ILE A 56 -0.16 0.64 -2.15
C ILE A 56 0.85 1.61 -1.55
N ARG A 57 2.15 1.34 -1.70
CA ARG A 57 3.22 2.18 -1.17
C ARG A 57 3.17 3.60 -1.74
N THR A 58 3.13 3.74 -3.07
CA THR A 58 3.25 5.05 -3.73
C THR A 58 1.95 5.81 -3.84
N SER A 59 0.82 5.12 -3.90
CA SER A 59 -0.47 5.76 -4.12
C SER A 59 -1.28 5.93 -2.83
N LEU A 60 -1.15 5.01 -1.86
CA LEU A 60 -1.98 5.04 -0.64
C LEU A 60 -1.22 5.46 0.61
N LEU A 61 0.10 5.23 0.65
CA LEU A 61 0.93 5.56 1.82
C LEU A 61 1.84 6.76 1.58
N ASP A 62 2.15 7.12 0.34
CA ASP A 62 3.00 8.29 0.08
C ASP A 62 2.23 9.60 0.37
N PRO A 63 2.70 10.47 1.28
CA PRO A 63 2.10 11.78 1.51
C PRO A 63 2.21 12.72 0.30
N GLN A 64 3.05 12.42 -0.69
CA GLN A 64 3.15 13.13 -1.98
C GLN A 64 2.40 12.42 -3.10
N SER A 65 1.60 11.39 -2.77
CA SER A 65 0.75 10.70 -3.74
C SER A 65 -0.22 11.66 -4.42
N PRO A 66 -0.46 11.51 -5.74
CA PRO A 66 -1.54 12.22 -6.43
C PRO A 66 -2.93 11.97 -5.83
N LEU A 67 -3.11 10.85 -5.11
CA LEU A 67 -4.36 10.51 -4.44
C LEU A 67 -4.51 11.18 -3.07
N ALA A 68 -3.47 11.83 -2.55
CA ALA A 68 -3.54 12.53 -1.27
C ALA A 68 -4.57 13.68 -1.31
N GLU A 69 -4.76 14.30 -2.47
CA GLU A 69 -5.76 15.36 -2.69
C GLU A 69 -7.20 14.85 -2.66
N LEU A 70 -7.41 13.55 -2.95
CA LEU A 70 -8.72 12.90 -2.88
C LEU A 70 -9.05 12.39 -1.48
N ALA A 71 -8.08 12.38 -0.55
CA ALA A 71 -8.35 12.05 0.82
C ALA A 71 -9.26 13.13 1.43
N PRO A 72 -10.38 12.77 2.06
CA PRO A 72 -11.27 13.75 2.66
C PRO A 72 -10.45 14.62 3.63
N VAL A 73 -10.46 15.93 3.38
CA VAL A 73 -9.83 16.92 4.26
C VAL A 73 -10.41 16.68 5.66
N LYS A 74 -9.57 16.22 6.57
CA LYS A 74 -9.94 15.92 7.95
C LYS A 74 -10.30 17.25 8.63
N GLY A 75 -11.56 17.66 8.55
CA GLY A 75 -12.04 18.89 9.17
C GLY A 75 -13.13 19.69 8.45
N LEU A 76 -13.70 19.25 7.31
CA LEU A 76 -14.92 19.89 6.83
C LEU A 76 -16.09 19.41 7.70
N PRO A 77 -16.76 20.28 8.48
CA PRO A 77 -18.00 19.89 9.15
C PRO A 77 -19.00 19.43 8.09
N ASP A 78 -19.73 18.35 8.39
CA ASP A 78 -20.90 17.94 7.61
C ASP A 78 -21.74 19.20 7.31
N ALA A 79 -21.83 19.56 6.03
CA ALA A 79 -22.64 20.68 5.61
C ALA A 79 -24.13 20.36 5.93
N PRO A 80 -24.92 21.36 6.35
CA PRO A 80 -26.24 21.17 6.95
C PRO A 80 -27.26 20.50 6.04
#